data_AF-A0A9X3HY33-F1
#
_entry.id   AF-A0A9X3HY33-F1
#
_cell.length_a   1.000
_cell.length_b   1.000
_cell.length_c   1.000
_cell.angle_alpha   90.00
_cell.angle_beta   90.00
_cell.angle_gamma   90.00
#
_symmetry.space_group_name_H-M   'P 1'
#
loop_
_entity.id
_entity.type
_entity.pdbx_description
1 polymer ?
#
loop_
_entity_poly.entity_id
_entity_poly.type
_entity_poly.pdbx_seq_one_letter_code
_entity_poly.pdbx_strand_id
1 'polypeptide(L)'
;MVLELYLEKFRNLNMNNAGGRKSPHKVCMLLAVIDLIHVGSIANNKIQFNQALKDRFTHHFNTLAQGNDKNTPENPYFHLRTEGFWHLKYSEGATEQNTKRYSSKAVSYVYLDDELFDFMKSHIVSNEIKDALVSNLSDIASLYYQWLLDLGKSEKTASNYLGAVRGSISNWLMDANEICEPLTEVKSYREFVRLDEKARMLETFKQRDSKGKGMYSAALVHYNNFLADLAKVDVNADIRQVMSDKKLTETEKTILVNTRVGQGNFRSQLIQMWGGCALTGYKNTQLLLASHIKPWRDSNNEERLDKYNGLLLLANLDKAFDLGFISFDNQGKVMISKYLEKPEVIGLNECMSFPIVSQHKRYLEHHRGMLFKGF
;
A
#
# COMPACT_ATOMS: atom_id res chain seq x y z
N MET A 1 -3.88 -19.48 -5.65
CA MET A 1 -3.17 -19.87 -4.40
C MET A 1 -1.65 -19.80 -4.57
N VAL A 2 -1.07 -20.29 -5.68
CA VAL A 2 0.41 -20.24 -5.89
C VAL A 2 0.92 -18.85 -6.32
N LEU A 3 0.21 -18.13 -7.20
CA LEU A 3 0.62 -16.78 -7.64
C LEU A 3 0.69 -15.76 -6.48
N GLU A 4 -0.31 -15.74 -5.60
CA GLU A 4 -0.34 -14.80 -4.47
C GLU A 4 0.87 -14.99 -3.53
N LEU A 5 1.34 -16.23 -3.34
CA LEU A 5 2.56 -16.50 -2.57
C LEU A 5 3.80 -15.84 -3.21
N TYR A 6 3.91 -15.87 -4.54
CA TYR A 6 5.00 -15.17 -5.24
C TYR A 6 4.84 -13.66 -5.18
N LEU A 7 3.63 -13.12 -5.34
CA LEU A 7 3.37 -11.68 -5.20
C LEU A 7 3.74 -11.19 -3.80
N GLU A 8 3.42 -11.96 -2.75
CA GLU A 8 3.80 -11.63 -1.38
C GLU A 8 5.32 -11.68 -1.18
N LYS A 9 6.01 -12.70 -1.73
CA LYS A 9 7.49 -12.75 -1.73
C LYS A 9 8.09 -11.55 -2.47
N PHE A 10 7.51 -11.15 -3.60
CA PHE A 10 7.96 -9.97 -4.33
C PHE A 10 7.76 -8.69 -3.54
N ARG A 11 6.59 -8.46 -2.93
CA ARG A 11 6.32 -7.29 -2.07
C ARG A 11 7.25 -7.20 -0.85
N ASN A 12 7.86 -8.32 -0.45
CA ASN A 12 8.69 -8.44 0.74
C ASN A 12 10.14 -8.86 0.45
N LEU A 13 10.67 -8.52 -0.73
CA LEU A 13 12.06 -8.85 -1.09
C LEU A 13 13.04 -8.39 -0.02
N ASN A 14 13.98 -9.27 0.34
CA ASN A 14 15.05 -8.92 1.27
C ASN A 14 16.09 -8.01 0.56
N MET A 15 15.88 -6.71 0.64
CA MET A 15 16.71 -5.72 -0.03
C MET A 15 17.58 -4.93 0.95
N ASN A 16 18.77 -4.58 0.48
CA ASN A 16 19.65 -3.69 1.22
C ASN A 16 18.92 -2.37 1.51
N ASN A 17 18.94 -1.95 2.77
CA ASN A 17 18.34 -0.70 3.23
C ASN A 17 19.46 0.18 3.79
N ALA A 18 19.64 1.35 3.18
CA ALA A 18 20.58 2.36 3.65
C ALA A 18 19.80 3.66 3.89
N GLY A 19 19.63 4.04 5.16
CA GLY A 19 18.95 5.28 5.56
C GLY A 19 17.47 5.33 5.15
N GLY A 20 16.74 4.23 5.31
CA GLY A 20 15.32 4.11 4.98
C GLY A 20 15.03 3.77 3.51
N ARG A 21 16.04 3.88 2.63
CA ARG A 21 15.89 3.61 1.20
C ARG A 21 16.29 2.19 0.85
N LYS A 22 15.34 1.47 0.24
CA LYS A 22 15.55 0.15 -0.35
C LYS A 22 16.33 0.25 -1.67
N SER A 23 17.37 -0.55 -1.81
CA SER A 23 18.22 -0.56 -2.99
C SER A 23 17.55 -1.28 -4.17
N PRO A 24 17.60 -0.73 -5.41
CA PRO A 24 16.79 -1.21 -6.53
C PRO A 24 17.30 -2.50 -7.19
N HIS A 25 18.51 -2.95 -6.85
CA HIS A 25 19.23 -4.02 -7.55
C HIS A 25 18.42 -5.31 -7.75
N LYS A 26 17.77 -5.84 -6.71
CA LYS A 26 16.99 -7.10 -6.84
C LYS A 26 15.78 -6.92 -7.75
N VAL A 27 15.09 -5.78 -7.63
CA VAL A 27 13.96 -5.42 -8.48
C VAL A 27 14.41 -5.27 -9.95
N CYS A 28 15.48 -4.52 -10.22
CA CYS A 28 16.01 -4.34 -11.57
C CYS A 28 16.38 -5.67 -12.24
N MET A 29 16.94 -6.62 -11.47
CA MET A 29 17.29 -7.96 -11.99
C MET A 29 16.05 -8.75 -12.39
N LEU A 30 15.01 -8.76 -11.55
CA LEU A 30 13.77 -9.48 -11.83
C LEU A 30 12.99 -8.84 -13.00
N LEU A 31 12.94 -7.51 -13.08
CA LEU A 31 12.36 -6.79 -14.21
C LEU A 31 13.11 -7.10 -15.52
N ALA A 32 14.44 -7.16 -15.48
CA ALA A 32 15.25 -7.51 -16.64
C ALA A 32 14.97 -8.93 -17.13
N VAL A 33 14.84 -9.90 -16.21
CA VAL A 33 14.47 -11.28 -16.56
C VAL A 33 13.08 -11.35 -17.19
N ILE A 34 12.07 -10.69 -16.61
CA ILE A 34 10.71 -10.66 -17.15
C ILE A 34 10.70 -10.10 -18.58
N ASP A 35 11.40 -9.00 -18.83
CA ASP A 35 11.43 -8.41 -20.17
C ASP A 35 12.13 -9.32 -21.19
N LEU A 36 13.21 -10.00 -20.80
CA LEU A 36 13.91 -10.93 -21.68
C LEU A 36 13.12 -12.22 -21.93
N ILE A 37 12.27 -12.65 -21.00
CA ILE A 37 11.30 -13.73 -21.23
C ILE A 37 10.28 -13.29 -22.29
N HIS A 38 9.68 -12.11 -22.16
CA HIS A 38 8.68 -11.63 -23.12
C HIS A 38 9.23 -11.38 -24.52
N VAL A 39 10.46 -10.87 -24.62
CA VAL A 39 11.14 -10.68 -25.92
C VAL A 39 11.64 -12.03 -26.50
N GLY A 40 11.48 -13.13 -25.76
CA GLY A 40 11.90 -14.47 -26.20
C GLY A 40 13.40 -14.73 -26.13
N SER A 41 14.19 -13.77 -25.59
CA SER A 41 15.63 -13.95 -25.37
C SER A 41 15.92 -14.99 -24.28
N ILE A 42 15.00 -15.16 -23.32
CA ILE A 42 15.00 -16.26 -22.34
C ILE A 42 13.79 -17.15 -22.66
N ALA A 43 13.99 -18.10 -23.57
CA ALA A 43 12.91 -19.01 -24.00
C ALA A 43 12.66 -20.18 -23.03
N ASN A 44 13.71 -20.59 -22.30
CA ASN A 44 13.67 -21.70 -21.34
C ASN A 44 14.07 -21.20 -19.96
N ASN A 45 13.74 -21.95 -18.91
CA ASN A 45 14.06 -21.63 -17.50
C ASN A 45 15.57 -21.80 -17.21
N LYS A 46 16.39 -21.04 -17.94
CA LYS A 46 17.85 -21.08 -17.95
C LYS A 46 18.38 -19.68 -18.24
N ILE A 47 18.41 -18.86 -17.20
CA ILE A 47 18.82 -17.47 -17.23
C ILE A 47 20.35 -17.43 -17.13
N GLN A 48 21.01 -16.99 -18.21
CA GLN A 48 22.46 -16.82 -18.23
C GLN A 48 22.85 -15.39 -17.89
N PHE A 49 23.96 -15.19 -17.19
CA PHE A 49 24.53 -13.86 -16.91
C PHE A 49 25.30 -13.30 -18.12
N ASN A 50 24.59 -13.13 -19.23
CA ASN A 50 25.12 -12.66 -20.50
C ASN A 50 24.97 -11.14 -20.66
N GLN A 51 25.46 -10.60 -21.79
CA GLN A 51 25.41 -9.17 -22.05
C GLN A 51 23.97 -8.64 -22.16
N ALA A 52 23.04 -9.40 -22.76
CA ALA A 52 21.64 -9.00 -22.86
C ALA A 52 20.98 -8.78 -21.48
N LEU A 53 21.26 -9.67 -20.51
CA LEU A 53 20.78 -9.51 -19.14
C LEU A 53 21.41 -8.29 -18.46
N LYS A 54 22.71 -8.05 -18.65
CA LYS A 54 23.41 -6.87 -18.09
C LYS A 54 22.88 -5.56 -18.67
N ASP A 55 22.62 -5.52 -19.98
CA ASP A 55 22.11 -4.34 -20.67
C ASP A 55 20.69 -4.03 -20.21
N ARG A 56 19.82 -5.07 -20.13
CA ARG A 56 18.44 -4.89 -19.65
C ARG A 56 18.39 -4.52 -18.17
N PHE A 57 19.26 -5.11 -17.35
CA PHE A 57 19.44 -4.69 -15.96
C PHE A 57 19.83 -3.22 -15.87
N THR A 58 20.85 -2.81 -16.63
CA THR A 58 21.38 -1.44 -16.64
C THR A 58 20.30 -0.43 -17.04
N HIS A 59 19.47 -0.78 -18.02
CA HIS A 59 18.32 0.04 -18.40
C HIS A 59 17.38 0.32 -17.22
N HIS A 60 16.91 -0.72 -16.52
CA HIS A 60 16.07 -0.55 -15.33
C HIS A 60 16.79 0.15 -14.18
N PHE A 61 18.07 -0.17 -13.98
CA PHE A 61 18.88 0.44 -12.95
C PHE A 61 19.03 1.94 -13.15
N ASN A 62 19.28 2.42 -14.37
CA ASN A 62 19.40 3.86 -14.64
C ASN A 62 18.10 4.63 -14.36
N THR A 63 16.94 3.97 -14.43
CA THR A 63 15.64 4.58 -14.10
C THR A 63 15.34 4.58 -12.60
N LEU A 64 15.80 3.56 -11.87
CA LEU A 64 15.41 3.32 -10.47
C LEU A 64 16.51 3.64 -9.44
N ALA A 65 17.77 3.76 -9.89
CA ALA A 65 18.90 4.09 -9.03
C ALA A 65 18.81 5.51 -8.51
N GLN A 66 19.25 5.70 -7.26
CA GLN A 66 19.30 7.02 -6.62
C GLN A 66 20.57 7.19 -5.79
N GLY A 67 20.99 8.44 -5.62
CA GLY A 67 22.17 8.79 -4.82
C GLY A 67 23.44 8.08 -5.29
N ASN A 68 24.08 7.35 -4.38
CA ASN A 68 25.37 6.69 -4.62
C ASN A 68 25.25 5.22 -5.04
N ASP A 69 24.08 4.79 -5.54
CA ASP A 69 23.88 3.44 -6.07
C ASP A 69 24.87 3.13 -7.21
N LYS A 70 25.58 2.01 -7.10
CA LYS A 70 26.54 1.55 -8.13
C LYS A 70 25.92 0.44 -8.95
N ASN A 71 25.95 0.58 -10.28
CA ASN A 71 25.47 -0.45 -11.20
C ASN A 71 26.33 -1.72 -11.04
N THR A 72 25.80 -2.71 -10.32
CA THR A 72 26.50 -3.95 -9.94
C THR A 72 25.59 -5.16 -10.14
N PRO A 73 25.30 -5.56 -11.40
CA PRO A 73 24.35 -6.63 -11.71
C PRO A 73 24.76 -8.01 -11.18
N GLU A 74 26.05 -8.24 -10.91
CA GLU A 74 26.58 -9.49 -10.37
C GLU A 74 26.00 -9.80 -8.98
N ASN A 75 25.77 -8.75 -8.19
CA ASN A 75 25.30 -8.86 -6.81
C ASN A 75 23.87 -9.41 -6.74
N PRO A 76 22.84 -8.77 -7.34
CA PRO A 76 21.48 -9.31 -7.31
C PRO A 76 21.38 -10.65 -8.04
N TYR A 77 22.14 -10.87 -9.12
CA TYR A 77 22.14 -12.16 -9.83
C TYR A 77 22.53 -13.34 -8.93
N PHE A 78 23.42 -13.10 -7.96
CA PHE A 78 23.87 -14.13 -7.03
C PHE A 78 23.05 -14.19 -5.75
N HIS A 79 22.68 -13.04 -5.18
CA HIS A 79 22.03 -12.94 -3.87
C HIS A 79 20.52 -13.14 -3.91
N LEU A 80 19.87 -13.13 -5.08
CA LEU A 80 18.45 -13.49 -5.19
C LEU A 80 18.16 -14.92 -4.72
N ARG A 81 19.17 -15.80 -4.65
CA ARG A 81 18.97 -17.17 -4.11
C ARG A 81 18.40 -17.23 -2.70
N THR A 82 18.59 -16.17 -1.90
CA THR A 82 18.05 -16.10 -0.55
C THR A 82 16.53 -15.97 -0.52
N GLU A 83 15.88 -15.62 -1.64
CA GLU A 83 14.43 -15.49 -1.74
C GLU A 83 13.71 -16.84 -1.96
N GLY A 84 14.48 -17.91 -2.22
CA GLY A 84 13.97 -19.28 -2.33
C GLY A 84 13.25 -19.64 -3.63
N PHE A 85 13.13 -18.71 -4.59
CA PHE A 85 12.58 -18.95 -5.93
C PHE A 85 13.62 -18.79 -7.05
N TRP A 86 14.89 -18.51 -6.70
CA TRP A 86 15.97 -18.19 -7.62
C TRP A 86 17.14 -19.14 -7.37
N HIS A 87 17.34 -20.10 -8.26
CA HIS A 87 18.23 -21.23 -8.01
C HIS A 87 19.50 -21.11 -8.84
N LEU A 88 20.66 -21.27 -8.20
CA LEU A 88 21.95 -21.23 -8.89
C LEU A 88 22.30 -22.63 -9.40
N LYS A 89 22.57 -22.78 -10.70
CA LYS A 89 23.24 -23.97 -11.22
C LYS A 89 24.75 -23.79 -11.14
N TYR A 90 25.38 -24.55 -10.25
CA TYR A 90 26.83 -24.56 -10.10
C TYR A 90 27.52 -25.33 -11.24
N SER A 91 28.69 -24.82 -11.62
CA SER A 91 29.64 -25.51 -12.49
C SER A 91 30.38 -26.61 -11.72
N GLU A 92 31.05 -27.51 -12.43
CA GLU A 92 31.82 -28.60 -11.83
C GLU A 92 32.85 -28.08 -10.80
N GLY A 93 32.86 -28.66 -9.60
CA GLY A 93 33.73 -28.25 -8.48
C GLY A 93 33.22 -27.06 -7.64
N ALA A 94 32.17 -26.37 -8.07
CA ALA A 94 31.51 -25.33 -7.28
C ALA A 94 30.29 -25.87 -6.54
N THR A 95 30.08 -25.39 -5.32
CA THR A 95 28.93 -25.72 -4.48
C THR A 95 28.41 -24.47 -3.79
N GLU A 96 27.22 -24.57 -3.20
CA GLU A 96 26.66 -23.50 -2.38
C GLU A 96 27.54 -23.10 -1.21
N GLN A 97 28.25 -24.06 -0.61
CA GLN A 97 29.12 -23.83 0.56
C GLN A 97 30.41 -23.09 0.20
N ASN A 98 30.98 -23.38 -0.98
CA ASN A 98 32.27 -22.81 -1.39
C ASN A 98 32.15 -21.55 -2.25
N THR A 99 30.95 -21.23 -2.76
CA THR A 99 30.72 -20.05 -3.61
C THR A 99 30.10 -18.92 -2.79
N LYS A 100 30.87 -17.85 -2.54
CA LYS A 100 30.44 -16.69 -1.74
C LYS A 100 30.03 -15.45 -2.53
N ARG A 101 30.34 -15.40 -3.83
CA ARG A 101 29.97 -14.32 -4.75
C ARG A 101 29.76 -14.88 -6.15
N TYR A 102 29.15 -14.10 -7.04
CA TYR A 102 29.09 -14.47 -8.45
C TYR A 102 30.48 -14.65 -9.05
N SER A 103 30.63 -15.71 -9.86
CA SER A 103 31.76 -15.93 -10.75
C SER A 103 31.27 -16.81 -11.90
N SER A 104 31.60 -16.45 -13.14
CA SER A 104 31.26 -17.24 -14.33
C SER A 104 31.89 -18.64 -14.32
N LYS A 105 32.97 -18.85 -13.55
CA LYS A 105 33.57 -20.17 -13.34
C LYS A 105 32.76 -21.04 -12.38
N ALA A 106 32.04 -20.43 -11.44
CA ALA A 106 31.36 -21.15 -10.36
C ALA A 106 29.86 -21.33 -10.62
N VAL A 107 29.22 -20.37 -11.30
CA VAL A 107 27.78 -20.37 -11.59
C VAL A 107 27.57 -20.38 -13.10
N SER A 108 26.97 -21.45 -13.61
CA SER A 108 26.69 -21.63 -15.05
C SER A 108 25.47 -20.84 -15.50
N TYR A 109 24.37 -20.94 -14.76
CA TYR A 109 23.12 -20.22 -15.02
C TYR A 109 22.25 -20.19 -13.76
N VAL A 110 21.18 -19.41 -13.83
CA VAL A 110 20.08 -19.38 -12.85
C VAL A 110 18.84 -20.02 -13.46
N TYR A 111 18.02 -20.66 -12.64
CA TYR A 111 16.65 -21.02 -13.00
C TYR A 111 15.70 -20.60 -11.88
N LEU A 112 14.47 -20.28 -12.24
CA LEU A 112 13.40 -19.97 -11.28
C LEU A 112 12.67 -21.25 -10.87
N ASP A 113 11.79 -21.17 -9.87
CA ASP A 113 10.72 -22.17 -9.73
C ASP A 113 9.94 -22.25 -11.06
N ASP A 114 9.57 -23.47 -11.49
CA ASP A 114 8.95 -23.67 -12.81
C ASP A 114 7.60 -22.94 -12.92
N GLU A 115 6.79 -22.94 -11.86
CA GLU A 115 5.53 -22.20 -11.85
C GLU A 115 5.75 -20.70 -11.97
N LEU A 116 6.81 -20.17 -11.34
CA LEU A 116 7.14 -18.76 -11.42
C LEU A 116 7.61 -18.38 -12.82
N PHE A 117 8.44 -19.22 -13.45
CA PHE A 117 8.87 -19.02 -14.83
C PHE A 117 7.67 -18.98 -15.78
N ASP A 118 6.69 -19.86 -15.58
CA ASP A 118 5.45 -19.87 -16.37
C ASP A 118 4.56 -18.65 -16.10
N PHE A 119 4.44 -18.19 -14.86
CA PHE A 119 3.74 -16.94 -14.55
C PHE A 119 4.37 -15.73 -15.23
N MET A 120 5.70 -15.65 -15.27
CA MET A 120 6.43 -14.55 -15.91
C MET A 120 6.27 -14.50 -17.44
N LYS A 121 5.81 -15.59 -18.10
CA LYS A 121 5.50 -15.58 -19.54
C LYS A 121 4.18 -14.86 -19.86
N SER A 122 3.25 -14.83 -18.92
CA SER A 122 1.94 -14.21 -19.12
C SER A 122 2.03 -12.71 -18.95
N HIS A 123 1.75 -11.95 -20.00
CA HIS A 123 1.79 -10.49 -19.94
C HIS A 123 0.91 -9.90 -18.82
N ILE A 124 -0.27 -10.46 -18.57
CA ILE A 124 -1.19 -9.99 -17.52
C ILE A 124 -0.57 -10.23 -16.14
N VAL A 125 -0.17 -11.47 -15.85
CA VAL A 125 0.41 -11.85 -14.55
C VAL A 125 1.76 -11.16 -14.32
N SER A 126 2.55 -10.99 -15.38
CA SER A 126 3.81 -10.27 -15.32
C SER A 126 3.64 -8.81 -14.89
N ASN A 127 2.53 -8.16 -15.27
CA ASN A 127 2.25 -6.78 -14.83
C ASN A 127 1.97 -6.75 -13.32
N GLU A 128 1.18 -7.69 -12.80
CA GLU A 128 0.96 -7.82 -11.35
C GLU A 128 2.27 -8.08 -10.59
N ILE A 129 3.16 -8.91 -11.16
CA ILE A 129 4.50 -9.15 -10.60
C ILE A 129 5.35 -7.87 -10.65
N LYS A 130 5.33 -7.13 -11.77
CA LYS A 130 6.06 -5.86 -11.91
C LYS A 130 5.58 -4.84 -10.88
N ASP A 131 4.28 -4.72 -10.68
CA ASP A 131 3.69 -3.83 -9.67
C ASP A 131 4.12 -4.22 -8.26
N ALA A 132 4.06 -5.52 -7.92
CA ALA A 132 4.52 -6.06 -6.64
C ALA A 132 6.03 -5.85 -6.41
N LEU A 133 6.85 -5.89 -7.46
CA LEU A 133 8.27 -5.60 -7.37
C LEU A 133 8.53 -4.11 -7.13
N VAL A 134 7.89 -3.24 -7.91
CA VAL A 134 8.08 -1.78 -7.83
C VAL A 134 7.56 -1.22 -6.50
N SER A 135 6.50 -1.80 -5.92
CA SER A 135 5.99 -1.39 -4.61
C SER A 135 7.03 -1.48 -3.49
N ASN A 136 8.10 -2.26 -3.67
CA ASN A 136 9.20 -2.28 -2.72
C ASN A 136 10.10 -1.04 -2.77
N LEU A 137 10.18 -0.40 -3.93
CA LEU A 137 11.01 0.79 -4.16
C LEU A 137 10.26 2.08 -3.85
N SER A 138 8.94 1.99 -3.69
CA SER A 138 8.12 3.04 -3.13
C SER A 138 8.50 3.24 -1.66
N ASP A 139 9.40 4.19 -1.39
CA ASP A 139 9.55 4.67 -0.02
C ASP A 139 8.26 5.40 0.39
N ILE A 140 7.94 5.35 1.68
CA ILE A 140 6.70 5.95 2.19
C ILE A 140 6.69 7.47 1.94
N ALA A 141 7.87 8.07 1.78
CA ALA A 141 8.06 9.48 1.45
C ALA A 141 7.57 9.80 0.03
N SER A 142 7.84 8.93 -0.95
CA SER A 142 7.40 9.05 -2.35
C SER A 142 5.91 8.77 -2.47
N LEU A 143 5.41 7.77 -1.75
CA LEU A 143 3.97 7.50 -1.66
C LEU A 143 3.22 8.68 -1.03
N TYR A 144 3.77 9.26 0.05
CA TYR A 144 3.21 10.44 0.67
C TYR A 144 3.24 11.66 -0.26
N TYR A 145 4.35 11.88 -0.96
CA TYR A 145 4.48 12.96 -1.92
C TYR A 145 3.43 12.85 -3.02
N GLN A 146 3.28 11.67 -3.63
CA GLN A 146 2.28 11.45 -4.67
C GLN A 146 0.85 11.61 -4.13
N TRP A 147 0.56 11.07 -2.94
CA TRP A 147 -0.74 11.23 -2.29
C TRP A 147 -1.11 12.70 -2.05
N LEU A 148 -0.14 13.56 -1.74
CA LEU A 148 -0.38 15.01 -1.63
C LEU A 148 -0.75 15.64 -2.98
N LEU A 149 -0.11 15.24 -4.07
CA LEU A 149 -0.43 15.71 -5.42
C LEU A 149 -1.83 15.27 -5.83
N ASP A 150 -2.21 14.03 -5.53
CA ASP A 150 -3.53 13.47 -5.84
C ASP A 150 -4.66 14.17 -5.06
N LEU A 151 -4.36 14.70 -3.88
CA LEU A 151 -5.25 15.60 -3.13
C LEU A 151 -5.32 17.03 -3.68
N GLY A 152 -4.61 17.33 -4.77
CA GLY A 152 -4.58 18.64 -5.42
C GLY A 152 -3.62 19.65 -4.79
N LYS A 153 -2.63 19.21 -3.99
CA LYS A 153 -1.58 20.13 -3.50
C LYS A 153 -0.59 20.44 -4.63
N SER A 154 -0.05 21.65 -4.62
CA SER A 154 1.04 22.02 -5.54
C SER A 154 2.32 21.24 -5.20
N GLU A 155 3.18 20.99 -6.19
CA GLU A 155 4.50 20.35 -5.99
C GLU A 155 5.34 21.06 -4.92
N LYS A 156 5.30 22.39 -4.91
CA LYS A 156 5.98 23.21 -3.88
C LYS A 156 5.45 22.91 -2.48
N THR A 157 4.13 22.79 -2.32
CA THR A 157 3.51 22.44 -1.04
C THR A 157 3.83 21.00 -0.64
N ALA A 158 3.75 20.06 -1.59
CA ALA A 158 4.05 18.65 -1.36
C ALA A 158 5.50 18.45 -0.92
N SER A 159 6.44 19.10 -1.59
CA SER A 159 7.87 19.09 -1.24
C SER A 159 8.12 19.71 0.14
N ASN A 160 7.47 20.84 0.46
CA ASN A 160 7.59 21.46 1.78
C ASN A 160 7.05 20.57 2.90
N TYR A 161 5.91 19.92 2.71
CA TYR A 161 5.33 19.03 3.71
C TYR A 161 6.14 17.76 3.90
N LEU A 162 6.60 17.13 2.81
CA LEU A 162 7.51 15.99 2.90
C LEU A 162 8.80 16.38 3.61
N GLY A 163 9.42 17.51 3.24
CA GLY A 163 10.64 18.01 3.86
C GLY A 163 10.47 18.35 5.34
N ALA A 164 9.29 18.85 5.73
CA ALA A 164 8.95 19.08 7.13
C ALA A 164 8.86 17.78 7.92
N VAL A 165 8.12 16.78 7.42
CA VAL A 165 7.96 15.50 8.11
C VAL A 165 9.27 14.71 8.16
N ARG A 166 9.92 14.50 7.01
CA ARG A 166 11.17 13.73 6.89
C ARG A 166 12.37 14.45 7.52
N GLY A 167 12.41 15.77 7.44
CA GLY A 167 13.52 16.59 7.86
C GLY A 167 13.24 17.29 9.19
N SER A 168 12.71 18.51 9.13
CA SER A 168 12.68 19.41 10.29
C SER A 168 12.06 18.81 11.54
N ILE A 169 10.87 18.21 11.43
CA ILE A 169 10.15 17.68 12.59
C ILE A 169 10.83 16.41 13.10
N SER A 170 11.28 15.55 12.18
CA SER A 170 12.08 14.37 12.52
C SER A 170 13.33 14.75 13.30
N ASN A 171 14.09 15.74 12.83
CA ASN A 171 15.31 16.20 13.48
C ASN A 171 15.01 16.76 14.87
N TRP A 172 13.94 17.53 15.05
CA TRP A 172 13.58 18.04 16.39
C TRP A 172 13.21 16.92 17.37
N LEU A 173 12.53 15.88 16.89
CA LEU A 173 12.25 14.70 17.71
C LEU A 173 13.51 13.90 18.02
N MET A 174 14.45 13.80 17.08
CA MET A 174 15.77 13.17 17.30
C MET A 174 16.60 13.95 18.32
N ASP A 175 16.65 15.28 18.20
CA ASP A 175 17.35 16.16 19.14
C ASP A 175 16.76 16.06 20.57
N ALA A 176 15.46 15.76 20.65
CA ALA A 176 14.75 15.48 21.91
C ALA A 176 14.87 14.02 22.38
N ASN A 177 15.65 13.18 21.68
CA ASN A 177 15.81 11.74 21.91
C ASN A 177 14.50 10.92 21.89
N GLU A 178 13.50 11.38 21.13
CA GLU A 178 12.20 10.71 21.02
C GLU A 178 12.16 9.65 19.91
N ILE A 179 13.00 9.81 18.89
CA ILE A 179 13.15 8.87 17.77
C ILE A 179 14.63 8.77 17.36
N CYS A 180 15.01 7.65 16.74
CA CYS A 180 16.37 7.45 16.20
C CYS A 180 16.43 7.49 14.66
N GLU A 181 15.27 7.47 14.00
CA GLU A 181 15.12 7.50 12.53
C GLU A 181 14.01 8.50 12.17
N PRO A 182 13.96 9.01 10.91
CA PRO A 182 12.93 9.97 10.51
C PRO A 182 11.51 9.45 10.76
N LEU A 183 10.55 10.37 10.95
CA LEU A 183 9.13 10.06 11.05
C LEU A 183 8.59 9.28 9.85
N THR A 184 9.24 9.41 8.68
CA THR A 184 8.94 8.59 7.50
C THR A 184 9.39 7.14 7.62
N GLU A 185 10.16 6.77 8.63
CA GLU A 185 10.49 5.35 8.90
C GLU A 185 9.52 4.72 9.90
N VAL A 186 8.65 5.53 10.52
CA VAL A 186 7.62 5.06 11.46
C VAL A 186 6.49 4.40 10.69
N LYS A 187 6.46 3.07 10.73
CA LYS A 187 5.47 2.24 10.01
C LYS A 187 4.19 1.97 10.80
N SER A 188 4.12 2.44 12.04
CA SER A 188 2.98 2.24 12.94
C SER A 188 2.15 3.52 13.08
N TYR A 189 0.87 3.47 12.68
CA TYR A 189 -0.06 4.59 12.84
C TYR A 189 -0.16 5.05 14.31
N ARG A 190 -0.26 4.09 15.24
CA ARG A 190 -0.37 4.41 16.68
C ARG A 190 0.91 5.04 17.22
N GLU A 191 2.06 4.56 16.75
CA GLU A 191 3.35 5.15 17.11
C GLU A 191 3.48 6.56 16.55
N PHE A 192 3.07 6.76 15.30
CA PHE A 192 3.06 8.06 14.67
C PHE A 192 2.18 9.06 15.43
N VAL A 193 0.96 8.69 15.83
CA VAL A 193 0.07 9.57 16.63
C VAL A 193 0.73 10.01 17.94
N ARG A 194 1.38 9.08 18.65
CA ARG A 194 2.13 9.41 19.87
C ARG A 194 3.29 10.38 19.58
N LEU A 195 3.99 10.19 18.46
CA LEU A 195 5.10 11.05 18.06
C LEU A 195 4.64 12.42 17.55
N ASP A 196 3.48 12.51 16.91
CA ASP A 196 2.82 13.78 16.54
C ASP A 196 2.49 14.61 17.79
N GLU A 197 1.88 13.98 18.81
CA GLU A 197 1.62 14.63 20.10
C GLU A 197 2.92 15.15 20.75
N LYS A 198 3.96 14.32 20.78
CA LYS A 198 5.27 14.71 21.31
C LYS A 198 5.91 15.86 20.52
N ALA A 199 5.88 15.80 19.18
CA ALA A 199 6.40 16.84 18.32
C ALA A 199 5.74 18.18 18.61
N ARG A 200 4.41 18.21 18.75
CA ARG A 200 3.63 19.41 19.07
C ARG A 200 3.92 20.00 20.45
N MET A 201 4.41 19.19 21.38
CA MET A 201 4.79 19.64 22.72
C MET A 201 6.17 20.29 22.76
N LEU A 202 7.05 20.01 21.78
CA LEU A 202 8.38 20.62 21.70
C LEU A 202 8.30 22.14 21.53
N GLU A 203 9.09 22.86 22.32
CA GLU A 203 9.15 24.33 22.27
C GLU A 203 9.64 24.82 20.89
N THR A 204 10.64 24.13 20.33
CA THR A 204 11.15 24.39 18.98
C THR A 204 10.06 24.27 17.91
N PHE A 205 9.18 23.28 18.04
CA PHE A 205 8.06 23.08 17.11
C PHE A 205 7.08 24.26 17.21
N LYS A 206 6.62 24.60 18.43
CA LYS A 206 5.66 25.70 18.66
C LYS A 206 6.14 27.02 18.08
N GLN A 207 7.41 27.37 18.30
CA GLN A 207 8.00 28.61 17.80
C GLN A 207 8.13 28.62 16.27
N ARG A 208 8.63 27.53 15.68
CA ARG A 208 8.83 27.41 14.24
C ARG A 208 7.51 27.33 13.47
N ASP A 209 6.51 26.67 14.03
CA ASP A 209 5.19 26.53 13.43
C ASP A 209 4.40 27.85 13.45
N SER A 210 4.47 28.59 14.55
CA SER A 210 3.90 29.95 14.60
C SER A 210 4.53 30.87 13.54
N LYS A 211 5.87 30.90 13.45
CA LYS A 211 6.59 31.68 12.41
C LYS A 211 6.27 31.20 10.99
N GLY A 212 6.07 29.91 10.82
CA GLY A 212 5.70 29.27 9.56
C GLY A 212 4.19 29.32 9.24
N LYS A 213 3.38 30.04 10.01
CA LYS A 213 1.92 30.13 9.84
C LYS A 213 1.21 28.75 9.83
N GLY A 214 1.64 27.83 10.70
CA GLY A 214 1.01 26.52 10.87
C GLY A 214 1.44 25.44 9.85
N MET A 215 2.50 25.68 9.09
CA MET A 215 2.96 24.76 8.03
C MET A 215 3.37 23.37 8.58
N TYR A 216 4.05 23.29 9.73
CA TYR A 216 4.48 22.00 10.30
C TYR A 216 3.30 21.24 10.90
N SER A 217 2.35 21.96 11.53
CA SER A 217 1.08 21.38 11.96
C SER A 217 0.30 20.79 10.79
N ALA A 218 0.23 21.51 9.67
CA ALA A 218 -0.43 21.02 8.46
C ALA A 218 0.29 19.81 7.85
N ALA A 219 1.62 19.81 7.84
CA ALA A 219 2.43 18.68 7.37
C ALA A 219 2.16 17.40 8.19
N LEU A 220 2.07 17.49 9.52
CA LEU A 220 1.74 16.33 10.38
C LEU A 220 0.30 15.86 10.19
N VAL A 221 -0.66 16.77 10.05
CA VAL A 221 -2.07 16.41 9.76
C VAL A 221 -2.17 15.65 8.44
N HIS A 222 -1.51 16.13 7.39
CA HIS A 222 -1.53 15.46 6.09
C HIS A 222 -0.82 14.11 6.11
N TYR A 223 0.31 13.99 6.83
CA TYR A 223 0.99 12.70 6.94
C TYR A 223 0.19 11.69 7.77
N ASN A 224 -0.50 12.14 8.83
CA ASN A 224 -1.44 11.30 9.58
C ASN A 224 -2.57 10.76 8.68
N ASN A 225 -3.15 11.62 7.85
CA ASN A 225 -4.21 11.25 6.92
C ASN A 225 -3.71 10.27 5.86
N PHE A 226 -2.51 10.49 5.32
CA PHE A 226 -1.85 9.57 4.40
C PHE A 226 -1.65 8.19 5.04
N LEU A 227 -1.14 8.12 6.28
CA LEU A 227 -0.97 6.84 6.99
C LEU A 227 -2.32 6.17 7.28
N ALA A 228 -3.36 6.95 7.59
CA ALA A 228 -4.70 6.43 7.78
C ALA A 228 -5.29 5.86 6.48
N ASP A 229 -5.03 6.48 5.33
CA ASP A 229 -5.48 5.98 4.02
C ASP A 229 -4.67 4.78 3.55
N LEU A 230 -3.35 4.78 3.77
CA LEU A 230 -2.48 3.64 3.48
C LEU A 230 -2.92 2.41 4.29
N ALA A 231 -3.27 2.60 5.57
CA ALA A 231 -3.82 1.56 6.43
C ALA A 231 -5.19 1.02 5.96
N LYS A 232 -5.95 1.76 5.13
CA LYS A 232 -7.19 1.27 4.50
C LYS A 232 -6.93 0.44 3.24
N VAL A 233 -5.83 0.70 2.52
CA VAL A 233 -5.48 0.01 1.27
C VAL A 233 -4.85 -1.37 1.53
N ASP A 234 -4.13 -1.55 2.64
CA ASP A 234 -3.46 -2.81 3.05
C ASP A 234 -4.41 -3.88 3.65
N VAL A 235 -5.73 -3.69 3.51
CA VAL A 235 -6.79 -4.51 4.13
C VAL A 235 -7.10 -5.78 3.32
N ASN A 236 -6.44 -6.01 2.17
CA ASN A 236 -6.72 -7.13 1.27
C ASN A 236 -5.73 -8.32 1.38
N ALA A 237 -4.68 -8.26 2.21
CA ALA A 237 -3.70 -9.34 2.37
C ALA A 237 -3.85 -10.11 3.72
N ASP A 238 -3.75 -11.43 3.63
CA ASP A 238 -4.40 -12.44 4.48
C ASP A 238 -3.89 -12.56 5.94
N ILE A 239 -4.82 -12.67 6.90
CA ILE A 239 -4.63 -12.58 8.37
C ILE A 239 -3.77 -13.70 8.98
N ARG A 240 -3.59 -14.82 8.28
CA ARG A 240 -2.95 -16.04 8.82
C ARG A 240 -1.42 -15.96 8.90
N GLN A 241 -0.77 -15.21 8.03
CA GLN A 241 0.70 -15.20 7.91
C GLN A 241 1.39 -14.46 9.06
N VAL A 242 0.75 -13.41 9.57
CA VAL A 242 1.32 -12.56 10.61
C VAL A 242 1.24 -13.18 12.01
N MET A 243 0.32 -14.11 12.25
CA MET A 243 0.27 -14.83 13.52
C MET A 243 1.39 -15.87 13.65
N SER A 244 1.94 -16.35 12.54
CA SER A 244 3.00 -17.38 12.54
C SER A 244 4.44 -16.85 12.60
N ASP A 245 4.66 -15.53 12.44
CA ASP A 245 6.02 -14.99 12.39
C ASP A 245 6.67 -14.93 13.78
N LYS A 246 7.80 -15.62 13.94
CA LYS A 246 8.59 -15.66 15.17
C LYS A 246 9.49 -14.44 15.36
N LYS A 247 9.57 -13.52 14.39
CA LYS A 247 10.40 -12.29 14.45
C LYS A 247 9.69 -11.07 15.05
N LEU A 248 8.37 -11.12 15.24
CA LEU A 248 7.60 -10.01 15.81
C LEU A 248 7.47 -10.18 17.34
N THR A 249 7.65 -9.10 18.09
CA THR A 249 7.42 -9.06 19.53
C THR A 249 5.92 -9.19 19.86
N GLU A 250 5.55 -9.70 21.04
CA GLU A 250 4.14 -9.88 21.43
C GLU A 250 3.32 -8.58 21.32
N THR A 251 3.95 -7.43 21.59
CA THR A 251 3.31 -6.11 21.48
C THR A 251 3.04 -5.71 20.03
N GLU A 252 3.94 -6.02 19.09
CA GLU A 252 3.75 -5.79 17.65
C GLU A 252 2.66 -6.71 17.05
N LYS A 253 2.63 -7.97 17.50
CA LYS A 253 1.53 -8.91 17.19
C LYS A 253 0.20 -8.38 17.70
N THR A 254 0.15 -7.86 18.91
CA THR A 254 -1.08 -7.35 19.56
C THR A 254 -1.61 -6.07 18.90
N ILE A 255 -0.74 -5.20 18.39
CA ILE A 255 -1.12 -3.95 17.71
C ILE A 255 -1.64 -4.22 16.28
N LEU A 256 -1.00 -5.14 15.55
CA LEU A 256 -1.50 -5.63 14.24
C LEU A 256 -2.83 -6.36 14.41
N VAL A 257 -2.97 -7.21 15.43
CA VAL A 257 -4.20 -7.96 15.71
C VAL A 257 -5.34 -7.07 16.19
N ASN A 258 -5.13 -6.11 17.09
CA ASN A 258 -6.23 -5.27 17.60
C ASN A 258 -6.75 -4.26 16.57
N THR A 259 -5.91 -3.78 15.65
CA THR A 259 -6.33 -2.93 14.53
C THR A 259 -7.07 -3.76 13.46
N ARG A 260 -6.61 -5.00 13.22
CA ARG A 260 -7.30 -5.99 12.36
C ARG A 260 -8.64 -6.47 12.90
N VAL A 261 -8.74 -6.66 14.22
CA VAL A 261 -9.98 -7.10 14.86
C VAL A 261 -11.04 -6.01 14.76
N GLY A 262 -10.69 -4.71 14.84
CA GLY A 262 -11.68 -3.62 14.72
C GLY A 262 -12.32 -3.49 13.33
N GLN A 263 -11.50 -3.38 12.27
CA GLN A 263 -12.02 -3.23 10.89
C GLN A 263 -12.45 -4.56 10.26
N GLY A 264 -11.79 -5.67 10.59
CA GLY A 264 -12.23 -7.02 10.22
C GLY A 264 -13.56 -7.39 10.88
N ASN A 265 -13.77 -7.05 12.15
CA ASN A 265 -15.06 -7.22 12.83
C ASN A 265 -16.11 -6.29 12.26
N PHE A 266 -15.79 -5.01 11.98
CA PHE A 266 -16.73 -4.09 11.32
C PHE A 266 -17.18 -4.64 9.95
N ARG A 267 -16.24 -5.02 9.07
CA ARG A 267 -16.57 -5.63 7.78
C ARG A 267 -17.33 -6.95 7.94
N SER A 268 -16.95 -7.81 8.87
CA SER A 268 -17.65 -9.07 9.13
C SER A 268 -19.08 -8.84 9.63
N GLN A 269 -19.28 -7.85 10.51
CA GLN A 269 -20.59 -7.43 10.98
C GLN A 269 -21.45 -6.89 9.82
N LEU A 270 -20.86 -6.12 8.90
CA LEU A 270 -21.58 -5.66 7.71
C LEU A 270 -21.92 -6.80 6.75
N ILE A 271 -21.01 -7.75 6.52
CA ILE A 271 -21.29 -8.95 5.71
C ILE A 271 -22.41 -9.77 6.34
N GLN A 272 -22.38 -9.96 7.67
CA GLN A 272 -23.42 -10.69 8.39
C GLN A 272 -24.76 -9.94 8.39
N MET A 273 -24.73 -8.62 8.51
CA MET A 273 -25.94 -7.78 8.56
C MET A 273 -26.60 -7.63 7.18
N TRP A 274 -25.81 -7.39 6.13
CA TRP A 274 -26.32 -7.12 4.79
C TRP A 274 -26.46 -8.38 3.92
N GLY A 275 -25.64 -9.42 4.14
CA GLY A 275 -25.67 -10.66 3.36
C GLY A 275 -25.24 -10.53 1.88
N GLY A 276 -24.85 -9.33 1.47
CA GLY A 276 -24.52 -8.92 0.10
C GLY A 276 -24.49 -7.40 0.01
N CYS A 277 -24.37 -6.85 -1.20
CA CYS A 277 -24.44 -5.39 -1.37
C CYS A 277 -25.79 -4.89 -0.83
N ALA A 278 -25.76 -3.88 0.04
CA ALA A 278 -26.94 -3.28 0.63
C ALA A 278 -27.94 -2.84 -0.45
N LEU A 279 -27.45 -2.23 -1.53
CA LEU A 279 -28.30 -1.65 -2.58
C LEU A 279 -28.66 -2.63 -3.71
N THR A 280 -27.71 -3.44 -4.20
CA THR A 280 -27.94 -4.34 -5.36
C THR A 280 -28.22 -5.79 -4.97
N GLY A 281 -27.95 -6.17 -3.72
CA GLY A 281 -28.01 -7.57 -3.27
C GLY A 281 -26.87 -8.45 -3.80
N TYR A 282 -25.87 -7.89 -4.50
CA TYR A 282 -24.75 -8.68 -5.05
C TYR A 282 -23.98 -9.42 -3.94
N LYS A 283 -23.85 -10.75 -4.05
CA LYS A 283 -23.43 -11.60 -2.92
C LYS A 283 -21.93 -11.84 -2.81
N ASN A 284 -21.17 -11.74 -3.90
CA ASN A 284 -19.74 -12.03 -3.84
C ASN A 284 -19.02 -10.87 -3.13
N THR A 285 -18.69 -11.11 -1.87
CA THR A 285 -18.11 -10.13 -0.95
C THR A 285 -16.73 -9.62 -1.39
N GLN A 286 -16.02 -10.32 -2.29
CA GLN A 286 -14.74 -9.87 -2.83
C GLN A 286 -14.86 -8.59 -3.67
N LEU A 287 -16.03 -8.31 -4.25
CA LEU A 287 -16.29 -7.06 -4.99
C LEU A 287 -16.98 -6.00 -4.15
N LEU A 288 -17.17 -6.25 -2.85
CA LEU A 288 -17.89 -5.37 -1.93
C LEU A 288 -16.93 -4.65 -0.99
N LEU A 289 -17.19 -3.37 -0.77
CA LEU A 289 -16.47 -2.49 0.13
C LEU A 289 -17.34 -2.18 1.35
N ALA A 290 -16.70 -2.14 2.52
CA ALA A 290 -17.32 -1.71 3.77
C ALA A 290 -17.20 -0.18 3.87
N SER A 291 -18.25 0.51 3.44
CA SER A 291 -18.32 1.96 3.33
C SER A 291 -18.82 2.57 4.63
N HIS A 292 -18.19 3.65 5.11
CA HIS A 292 -18.69 4.41 6.27
C HIS A 292 -19.68 5.48 5.81
N ILE A 293 -20.88 5.49 6.39
CA ILE A 293 -21.92 6.48 6.08
C ILE A 293 -21.47 7.87 6.53
N LYS A 294 -21.11 8.01 7.81
CA LYS A 294 -20.42 9.18 8.33
C LYS A 294 -18.92 8.91 8.22
N PRO A 295 -18.17 9.73 7.46
CA PRO A 295 -16.75 9.49 7.24
C PRO A 295 -15.98 9.29 8.54
N TRP A 296 -14.95 8.44 8.47
CA TRP A 296 -14.09 8.15 9.62
C TRP A 296 -13.50 9.42 10.26
N ARG A 297 -13.15 10.41 9.42
CA ARG A 297 -12.58 11.71 9.84
C ARG A 297 -13.55 12.51 10.71
N ASP A 298 -14.85 12.33 10.51
CA ASP A 298 -15.92 13.07 11.19
C ASP A 298 -16.51 12.23 12.34
N SER A 299 -16.11 10.96 12.46
CA SER A 299 -16.62 9.99 13.43
C SER A 299 -15.76 9.88 14.69
N ASN A 300 -16.40 9.73 15.86
CA ASN A 300 -15.75 9.38 17.13
C ASN A 300 -15.45 7.87 17.22
N ASN A 301 -14.75 7.44 18.28
CA ASN A 301 -14.32 6.04 18.42
C ASN A 301 -15.46 5.02 18.47
N GLU A 302 -16.61 5.36 19.06
CA GLU A 302 -17.79 4.48 19.08
C GLU A 302 -18.44 4.42 17.69
N GLU A 303 -18.61 5.58 17.04
CA GLU A 303 -19.21 5.69 15.71
C GLU A 303 -18.39 4.97 14.63
N ARG A 304 -17.07 4.88 14.81
CA ARG A 304 -16.16 4.17 13.90
C ARG A 304 -16.35 2.65 13.92
N LEU A 305 -16.80 2.12 15.05
CA LEU A 305 -17.02 0.69 15.28
C LEU A 305 -18.51 0.30 15.20
N ASP A 306 -19.41 1.27 15.17
CA ASP A 306 -20.85 1.05 15.05
C ASP A 306 -21.19 0.51 13.66
N LYS A 307 -21.63 -0.75 13.57
CA LYS A 307 -22.10 -1.38 12.33
C LYS A 307 -23.20 -0.58 11.61
N TYR A 308 -23.98 0.23 12.33
CA TYR A 308 -24.99 1.08 11.71
C TYR A 308 -24.41 2.34 11.05
N ASN A 309 -23.12 2.62 11.24
CA ASN A 309 -22.37 3.59 10.45
C ASN A 309 -21.82 2.97 9.16
N GLY A 310 -22.22 1.74 8.80
CA GLY A 310 -21.65 1.02 7.66
C GLY A 310 -22.66 0.56 6.62
N LEU A 311 -22.29 0.70 5.35
CA LEU A 311 -22.95 0.07 4.20
C LEU A 311 -21.99 -0.89 3.51
N LEU A 312 -22.53 -1.98 2.97
CA LEU A 312 -21.76 -2.89 2.14
C LEU A 312 -22.10 -2.60 0.67
N LEU A 313 -21.18 -2.03 -0.11
CA LEU A 313 -21.45 -1.51 -1.45
C LEU A 313 -20.51 -2.10 -2.51
N LEU A 314 -20.95 -2.18 -3.77
CA LEU A 314 -20.04 -2.44 -4.89
C LEU A 314 -19.08 -1.26 -5.06
N ALA A 315 -17.86 -1.52 -5.57
CA ALA A 315 -16.80 -0.51 -5.68
C ALA A 315 -17.21 0.77 -6.42
N ASN A 316 -18.00 0.64 -7.49
CA ASN A 316 -18.52 1.78 -8.24
C ASN A 316 -19.57 2.59 -7.45
N LEU A 317 -20.44 1.91 -6.69
CA LEU A 317 -21.48 2.53 -5.86
C LEU A 317 -20.87 3.21 -4.62
N ASP A 318 -19.90 2.55 -3.99
CA ASP A 318 -19.11 3.10 -2.90
C ASP A 318 -18.42 4.40 -3.33
N LYS A 319 -17.76 4.39 -4.49
CA LYS A 319 -17.11 5.60 -5.01
C LYS A 319 -18.10 6.72 -5.31
N ALA A 320 -19.28 6.39 -5.85
CA ALA A 320 -20.33 7.38 -6.10
C ALA A 320 -20.88 7.96 -4.79
N PHE A 321 -21.00 7.14 -3.74
CA PHE A 321 -21.47 7.54 -2.42
C PHE A 321 -20.45 8.47 -1.74
N ASP A 322 -19.18 8.07 -1.65
CA ASP A 322 -18.09 8.83 -1.04
C ASP A 322 -17.87 10.21 -1.69
N LEU A 323 -18.03 10.29 -3.01
CA LEU A 323 -17.90 11.54 -3.76
C LEU A 323 -19.16 12.43 -3.66
N GLY A 324 -20.20 11.97 -2.96
CA GLY A 324 -21.45 12.68 -2.76
C GLY A 324 -22.38 12.66 -3.97
N PHE A 325 -22.13 11.80 -4.97
CA PHE A 325 -22.99 11.68 -6.15
C PHE A 325 -24.26 10.87 -5.87
N ILE A 326 -24.24 10.00 -4.86
CA ILE A 326 -25.44 9.36 -4.35
C ILE A 326 -25.54 9.49 -2.83
N SER A 327 -26.77 9.43 -2.31
CA SER A 327 -27.05 9.24 -0.90
C SER A 327 -28.35 8.44 -0.76
N PHE A 328 -28.88 8.33 0.46
CA PHE A 328 -30.13 7.63 0.73
C PHE A 328 -31.02 8.45 1.64
N ASP A 329 -32.33 8.43 1.37
CA ASP A 329 -33.31 9.12 2.21
C ASP A 329 -33.59 8.35 3.52
N ASN A 330 -34.54 8.85 4.33
CA ASN A 330 -34.88 8.23 5.62
C ASN A 330 -35.63 6.90 5.50
N GLN A 331 -36.01 6.52 4.27
CA GLN A 331 -36.66 5.26 3.91
C GLN A 331 -35.66 4.29 3.23
N GLY A 332 -34.41 4.71 3.02
CA GLY A 332 -33.38 3.91 2.38
C GLY A 332 -33.45 3.92 0.85
N LYS A 333 -34.27 4.79 0.25
CA LYS A 333 -34.34 4.98 -1.20
C LYS A 333 -33.15 5.81 -1.67
N VAL A 334 -32.59 5.43 -2.81
CA VAL A 334 -31.44 6.13 -3.39
C VAL A 334 -31.81 7.55 -3.83
N MET A 335 -30.93 8.49 -3.51
CA MET A 335 -30.96 9.87 -3.95
C MET A 335 -29.78 10.07 -4.89
N ILE A 336 -30.05 10.45 -6.14
CA ILE A 336 -29.01 10.60 -7.17
C ILE A 336 -28.78 12.08 -7.43
N SER A 337 -27.52 12.51 -7.39
CA SER A 337 -27.11 13.87 -7.73
C SER A 337 -27.24 14.12 -9.23
N LYS A 338 -27.73 15.31 -9.60
CA LYS A 338 -27.75 15.80 -10.99
C LYS A 338 -26.36 15.89 -11.64
N TYR A 339 -25.29 15.87 -10.85
CA TYR A 339 -23.91 15.91 -11.34
C TYR A 339 -23.38 14.53 -11.74
N LEU A 340 -24.13 13.45 -11.51
CA LEU A 340 -23.76 12.11 -11.93
C LEU A 340 -24.22 11.87 -13.37
N GLU A 341 -23.27 11.72 -14.29
CA GLU A 341 -23.58 11.37 -15.68
C GLU A 341 -24.03 9.91 -15.77
N LYS A 342 -25.15 9.67 -16.50
CA LYS A 342 -25.68 8.35 -16.86
C LYS A 342 -25.64 7.33 -15.70
N PRO A 343 -26.39 7.55 -14.60
CA PRO A 343 -26.41 6.64 -13.44
C PRO A 343 -26.68 5.17 -13.82
N GLU A 344 -27.48 4.94 -14.86
CA GLU A 344 -27.82 3.63 -15.39
C GLU A 344 -26.60 2.81 -15.85
N VAL A 345 -25.55 3.47 -16.36
CA VAL A 345 -24.32 2.80 -16.85
C VAL A 345 -23.56 2.15 -15.69
N ILE A 346 -23.65 2.73 -14.50
CA ILE A 346 -23.05 2.17 -13.27
C ILE A 346 -24.07 1.38 -12.44
N GLY A 347 -25.23 1.05 -13.03
CA GLY A 347 -26.23 0.19 -12.41
C GLY A 347 -27.09 0.89 -11.35
N LEU A 348 -27.19 2.22 -11.36
CA LEU A 348 -28.09 2.98 -10.49
C LEU A 348 -29.41 3.28 -11.18
N ASN A 349 -30.51 3.17 -10.43
CA ASN A 349 -31.83 3.65 -10.83
C ASN A 349 -32.56 4.26 -9.63
N GLU A 350 -33.49 5.18 -9.88
CA GLU A 350 -34.21 5.91 -8.81
C GLU A 350 -35.12 5.02 -7.96
N CYS A 351 -35.44 3.82 -8.41
CA CYS A 351 -36.27 2.86 -7.69
C CYS A 351 -35.47 2.01 -6.70
N MET A 352 -34.14 2.06 -6.70
CA MET A 352 -33.34 1.27 -5.79
C MET A 352 -33.50 1.76 -4.35
N SER A 353 -33.66 0.80 -3.45
CA SER A 353 -33.75 1.04 -2.02
C SER A 353 -33.25 -0.17 -1.25
N PHE A 354 -32.84 0.05 0.00
CA PHE A 354 -32.51 -1.04 0.91
C PHE A 354 -33.20 -0.86 2.25
N PRO A 355 -33.43 -1.96 3.01
CA PRO A 355 -34.07 -1.87 4.31
C PRO A 355 -33.16 -1.14 5.30
N ILE A 356 -33.63 0.02 5.77
CA ILE A 356 -32.92 0.85 6.74
C ILE A 356 -33.53 0.73 8.14
N VAL A 357 -32.68 0.62 9.17
CA VAL A 357 -33.06 0.72 10.59
C VAL A 357 -32.81 2.13 11.17
N SER A 358 -33.45 2.45 12.29
CA SER A 358 -33.41 3.79 12.89
C SER A 358 -31.99 4.29 13.21
N GLN A 359 -31.08 3.38 13.57
CA GLN A 359 -29.69 3.70 13.91
C GLN A 359 -28.88 4.25 12.73
N HIS A 360 -29.20 3.88 11.48
CA HIS A 360 -28.53 4.42 10.29
C HIS A 360 -28.89 5.88 10.01
N LYS A 361 -30.07 6.33 10.46
CA LYS A 361 -30.65 7.62 10.06
C LYS A 361 -29.75 8.80 10.45
N ARG A 362 -29.18 8.78 11.66
CA ARG A 362 -28.26 9.84 12.14
C ARG A 362 -27.04 9.99 11.24
N TYR A 363 -26.53 8.89 10.70
CA TYR A 363 -25.34 8.89 9.85
C TYR A 363 -25.69 9.35 8.44
N LEU A 364 -26.81 8.89 7.89
CA LEU A 364 -27.26 9.34 6.57
C LEU A 364 -27.65 10.81 6.56
N GLU A 365 -28.23 11.32 7.65
CA GLU A 365 -28.49 12.74 7.81
C GLU A 365 -27.20 13.55 7.75
N HIS A 366 -26.15 13.11 8.46
CA HIS A 366 -24.82 13.71 8.36
C HIS A 366 -24.27 13.64 6.93
N HIS A 367 -24.33 12.48 6.28
CA HIS A 367 -23.85 12.31 4.90
C HIS A 367 -24.57 13.25 3.93
N ARG A 368 -25.91 13.35 4.03
CA ARG A 368 -26.70 14.27 3.21
C ARG A 368 -26.34 15.73 3.46
N GLY A 369 -26.11 16.12 4.71
CA GLY A 369 -25.75 17.51 5.04
C GLY A 369 -24.33 17.92 4.65
N MET A 370 -23.36 16.98 4.70
CA MET A 370 -21.94 17.30 4.58
C MET A 370 -21.28 16.87 3.27
N LEU A 371 -21.83 15.84 2.59
CA LEU A 371 -21.19 15.23 1.42
C LEU A 371 -22.07 15.24 0.18
N PHE A 372 -23.37 15.02 0.31
CA PHE A 372 -24.27 14.84 -0.84
C PHE A 372 -24.40 16.11 -1.69
N LYS A 373 -24.18 15.98 -3.00
CA LYS A 373 -24.18 17.07 -3.99
C LYS A 373 -25.52 17.16 -4.73
N GLY A 374 -26.64 17.09 -4.02
CA GLY A 374 -27.98 17.04 -4.65
C GLY A 374 -28.93 18.17 -4.28
N PHE A 375 -28.44 19.22 -3.63
CA PHE A 375 -29.21 20.43 -3.32
C PHE A 375 -28.95 21.53 -4.36
#